data_AF-A0A7X7G600-F1
#
_entry.id   AF-A0A7X7G600-F1
#
_cell.length_a   1.000
_cell.length_b   1.000
_cell.length_c   1.000
_cell.angle_alpha   90.00
_cell.angle_beta   90.00
_cell.angle_gamma   90.00
#
_symmetry.space_group_name_H-M   'P 1'
#
loop_
_entity.id
_entity.type
_entity.pdbx_description
1 polymer ?
#
loop_
_entity_poly.entity_id
_entity_poly.type
_entity_poly.pdbx_seq_one_letter_code
_entity_poly.pdbx_strand_id
1 'polypeptide(L)' 'MKRLTVYLNGERIGALDEDDSGLLEFRYAPEWTGRSDAMPLSLSLPLQSEPFRGKHARPFFAG' A
#
# COMPACT_ATOMS: atom_id res chain seq x y z
N MET A 1 2.89 8.85 14.44
CA MET A 1 2.59 8.40 13.06
C MET A 1 3.75 8.71 12.12
N LYS A 2 4.22 7.69 11.39
CA LYS A 2 5.20 7.81 10.30
C LYS A 2 4.53 7.45 8.98
N ARG A 3 4.96 8.06 7.88
CA ARG A 3 4.46 7.77 6.53
C ARG A 3 5.60 7.59 5.54
N LEU A 4 5.50 6.56 4.71
CA LEU A 4 6.34 6.33 3.55
C LEU A 4 5.51 6.43 2.27
N THR A 5 6.10 7.00 1.22
CA THR A 5 5.52 6.93 -0.13
C THR A 5 5.99 5.64 -0.79
N VAL A 6 5.05 4.88 -1.36
CA VAL A 6 5.35 3.61 -2.01
C VAL A 6 5.41 3.82 -3.52
N TYR A 7 6.52 3.40 -4.12
CA TYR A 7 6.75 3.45 -5.56
C TYR A 7 6.84 2.04 -6.14
N LEU A 8 6.29 1.85 -7.34
CA LEU A 8 6.49 0.66 -8.16
C LEU A 8 6.97 1.12 -9.54
N ASN A 9 8.13 0.61 -9.98
CA ASN A 9 8.74 0.97 -11.26
C ASN A 9 8.89 2.50 -11.48
N GLY A 10 9.16 3.25 -10.42
CA GLY A 10 9.33 4.71 -10.48
C GLY A 10 8.02 5.50 -10.41
N GLU A 11 6.87 4.84 -10.39
CA GLU A 11 5.56 5.49 -10.26
C GLU A 11 5.05 5.42 -8.81
N ARG A 12 4.50 6.52 -8.30
CA ARG A 12 3.88 6.53 -6.96
C ARG A 12 2.58 5.73 -7.03
N ILE A 13 2.52 4.63 -6.28
CA ILE A 13 1.35 3.76 -6.24
C ILE A 13 0.54 3.87 -4.97
N GLY A 14 1.06 4.49 -3.91
CA GLY A 14 0.37 4.55 -2.63
C GLY A 14 1.19 5.11 -1.49
N ALA A 15 0.70 4.91 -0.28
CA ALA A 15 1.37 5.27 0.96
C ALA A 15 1.26 4.13 1.98
N LEU A 16 2.31 3.99 2.79
CA LEU A 16 2.35 3.12 3.96
C LEU A 16 2.41 4.02 5.20
N ASP A 17 1.44 3.87 6.08
CA ASP A 17 1.38 4.52 7.39
C ASP A 17 1.75 3.51 8.48
N GLU A 18 2.48 3.99 9.49
CA GLU A 18 2.71 3.29 10.74
C GLU A 18 2.21 4.17 11.89
N ASP A 19 1.28 3.64 12.68
CA ASP A 19 0.82 4.31 13.90
C ASP A 19 1.78 4.06 15.07
N ASP A 20 1.49 4.68 16.22
CA ASP A 20 2.38 4.61 17.39
C ASP A 20 2.39 3.21 18.05
N SER A 21 1.47 2.31 17.67
CA SER A 21 1.45 0.90 18.09
C SER A 21 2.27 -0.01 17.15
N GLY A 22 2.80 0.53 16.05
CA GLY A 22 3.47 -0.23 15.00
C GLY A 22 2.49 -0.93 14.04
N LEU A 23 1.21 -0.55 14.04
CA LEU A 23 0.25 -1.07 13.09
C LEU A 23 0.47 -0.40 11.74
N LEU A 24 0.71 -1.24 10.73
CA LEU A 24 0.88 -0.82 9.35
C LEU A 24 -0.46 -0.72 8.62
N GLU A 25 -0.67 0.38 7.91
CA GLU A 25 -1.76 0.58 6.94
C GLU A 25 -1.16 0.94 5.58
N PHE A 26 -1.46 0.13 4.55
CA PHE A 26 -1.11 0.46 3.16
C PHE A 26 -2.37 0.84 2.38
N ARG A 27 -2.27 1.92 1.60
CA ARG A 27 -3.35 2.38 0.72
C ARG A 27 -2.81 2.71 -0.65
N TYR A 28 -3.45 2.17 -1.68
CA TYR A 28 -3.18 2.59 -3.06
C TYR A 28 -3.63 4.03 -3.28
N ALA A 29 -2.85 4.74 -4.10
CA ALA A 29 -3.18 6.07 -4.56
C ALA A 29 -4.42 5.98 -5.48
N PRO A 30 -5.43 6.86 -5.35
CA PRO A 30 -6.59 6.87 -6.24
C PRO A 30 -6.21 6.95 -7.72
N GLU A 31 -5.12 7.68 -8.00
CA GLU A 31 -4.55 7.82 -9.35
C GLU A 31 -4.00 6.50 -9.90
N TRP A 32 -3.58 5.58 -9.03
CA TRP A 32 -3.14 4.24 -9.42
C TRP A 32 -4.34 3.31 -9.59
N THR A 33 -5.28 3.27 -8.65
CA THR A 33 -6.47 2.38 -8.75
C THR A 33 -7.39 2.71 -9.91
N GLY A 34 -7.41 3.97 -10.39
CA GLY A 34 -8.22 4.39 -11.52
C GLY A 34 -7.62 4.07 -12.90
N ARG A 35 -6.38 3.57 -12.95
CA ARG A 35 -5.70 3.26 -14.22
C ARG A 35 -6.11 1.89 -14.75
N SER A 36 -6.31 1.81 -16.06
CA SER A 36 -6.63 0.55 -16.74
C SER A 36 -5.44 -0.42 -16.80
N ASP A 37 -4.22 0.09 -16.70
CA ASP A 37 -2.96 -0.67 -16.73
C ASP A 37 -2.36 -0.91 -15.34
N ALA A 38 -3.08 -0.54 -14.27
CA ALA A 38 -2.57 -0.69 -12.91
C ALA A 38 -2.35 -2.15 -12.53
N MET A 39 -1.18 -2.42 -11.98
CA MET A 39 -0.83 -3.72 -11.41
C MET A 39 -0.86 -3.66 -9.87
N PRO A 40 -1.24 -4.75 -9.20
CA PRO A 40 -1.10 -4.84 -7.75
C PRO A 40 0.38 -4.92 -7.38
N LEU A 41 0.72 -4.34 -6.22
CA LEU A 41 2.03 -4.43 -5.60
C LEU A 41 2.41 -5.87 -5.22
N SER A 42 1.42 -6.68 -4.85
CA SER A 42 1.57 -8.10 -4.50
C SER A 42 0.25 -8.82 -4.70
N LEU A 43 0.30 -10.13 -4.91
CA LEU A 43 -0.90 -10.99 -4.90
C LEU A 43 -1.64 -10.95 -3.55
N SER A 44 -0.93 -10.70 -2.45
CA SER A 44 -1.52 -10.51 -1.12
C SER A 44 -2.12 -9.11 -0.89
N LEU A 45 -1.85 -8.17 -1.79
CA LEU A 45 -2.31 -6.79 -1.77
C LEU A 45 -2.98 -6.46 -3.12
N PRO A 46 -4.12 -7.11 -3.46
CA PRO A 46 -4.80 -6.87 -4.72
C PRO A 46 -5.18 -5.40 -4.89
N LEU A 47 -5.32 -4.95 -6.14
CA LEU A 47 -5.66 -3.56 -6.43
C LEU A 47 -7.09 -3.25 -5.95
N GLN A 48 -7.22 -2.34 -4.99
CA GLN A 48 -8.49 -1.90 -4.40
C GLN A 48 -8.35 -0.52 -3.76
N SER A 49 -9.48 0.14 -3.51
CA SER A 49 -9.55 1.48 -2.90
C SER A 49 -9.42 1.45 -1.37
N GLU A 50 -9.87 0.36 -0.75
CA GLU A 50 -9.86 0.15 0.69
C GLU A 50 -8.44 -0.15 1.19
N PRO A 51 -8.05 0.37 2.37
CA PRO A 51 -6.71 0.16 2.89
C PRO A 51 -6.50 -1.27 3.38
N PHE A 52 -5.27 -1.77 3.25
CA PHE A 52 -4.81 -2.99 3.90
C PHE A 52 -4.25 -2.66 5.27
N ARG A 53 -4.75 -3.29 6.32
CA ARG A 53 -4.37 -3.00 7.71
C ARG A 53 -3.73 -4.21 8.39
N GLY A 54 -2.79 -3.93 9.29
CA GLY A 54 -2.20 -4.89 10.22
C GLY A 54 -1.73 -6.15 9.50
N LYS A 55 -2.40 -7.29 9.78
CA LYS A 55 -2.05 -8.61 9.22
C LYS A 55 -2.04 -8.70 7.69
N HIS A 56 -2.70 -7.79 6.98
CA HIS A 56 -2.71 -7.78 5.51
C HIS A 56 -1.54 -6.99 4.92
N ALA A 57 -1.18 -5.84 5.51
CA ALA A 57 -0.04 -5.04 5.05
C ALA A 57 1.30 -5.62 5.54
N ARG A 58 1.35 -6.09 6.79
CA ARG A 58 2.59 -6.47 7.48
C ARG A 58 3.42 -7.54 6.74
N PRO A 59 2.85 -8.62 6.18
CA PRO A 59 3.65 -9.65 5.51
C PRO A 59 4.48 -9.14 4.31
N PHE A 60 4.03 -8.09 3.64
CA PHE A 60 4.76 -7.51 2.51
C PHE A 60 5.78 -6.44 2.95
N PHE A 61 5.41 -5.61 3.93
CA PHE A 61 6.20 -4.42 4.29
C PHE A 61 7.17 -4.63 5.46
N ALA A 62 7.01 -5.68 6.27
CA ALA A 62 7.79 -5.90 7.49
C ALA A 62 8.56 -7.24 7.47
N GLY A 63 8.94 -7.70 6.27
CA GLY A 63 9.78 -8.89 6.08
C GLY A 63 11.16 -8.76 6.72
#